data_AF-A0AAW2VLS8-F1
#
_entry.id   AF-A0AAW2VLS8-F1
#
_cell.length_a   1.000
_cell.length_b   1.000
_cell.length_c   1.000
_cell.angle_alpha   90.00
_cell.angle_beta   90.00
_cell.angle_gamma   90.00
#
_symmetry.space_group_name_H-M   'P 1'
#
loop_
_entity.id
_entity.type
_entity.pdbx_description
1 polymer ?
#
loop_
_entity_poly.entity_id
_entity_poly.type
_entity_poly.pdbx_seq_one_letter_code
_entity_poly.pdbx_strand_id
1 'polypeptide(L)'
;MATPGIQNGGVTVMAAEPVVAPVDQNGHSAAALRLSSPIRIFLFFHKAIRTELDGLHRTALALATNTSGGDIKQLMEKCHFLRSIYKHHCNAEDEVIFPALDIRVKNVARTYSLEHEGESVLFDQLFTLLRSDMKNEESYKRELASCTGALQTSISQHMSKEEEQVFPLLREKFSFEEQHH
;
A
#
# COMPACT_ATOMS: atom_id res chain seq x y z
N MET A 1 -81.63 1.64 -28.51
CA MET A 1 -81.31 0.27 -28.07
C MET A 1 -80.06 -0.16 -28.83
N ALA A 2 -78.98 -0.74 -28.31
CA ALA A 2 -78.36 -0.91 -27.00
C ALA A 2 -76.88 -1.24 -27.30
N THR A 3 -75.93 -0.81 -26.46
CA THR A 3 -74.55 -1.34 -26.33
C THR A 3 -74.60 -2.78 -25.74
N PRO A 4 -73.50 -3.55 -25.45
CA PRO A 4 -72.03 -3.27 -25.45
C PRO A 4 -71.15 -4.43 -26.04
N GLY A 5 -69.81 -4.30 -26.04
CA GLY A 5 -68.99 -5.09 -25.09
C GLY A 5 -67.47 -5.04 -25.39
N ILE A 6 -66.71 -4.54 -24.42
CA ILE A 6 -65.23 -4.49 -24.36
C ILE A 6 -64.70 -5.80 -23.79
N GLN A 7 -63.62 -6.36 -24.34
CA GLN A 7 -62.80 -7.37 -23.65
C GLN A 7 -61.34 -6.92 -23.57
N ASN A 8 -60.86 -6.98 -22.33
CA ASN A 8 -59.57 -6.58 -21.80
C ASN A 8 -58.71 -7.86 -21.67
N GLY A 9 -57.49 -7.88 -22.23
CA GLY A 9 -56.56 -9.00 -22.14
C GLY A 9 -55.16 -8.50 -21.83
N GLY A 10 -54.74 -8.65 -20.56
CA GLY A 10 -53.58 -8.00 -19.96
C GLY A 10 -52.22 -8.43 -20.50
N VAL A 11 -51.26 -7.52 -20.38
CA VAL A 11 -49.83 -7.72 -20.66
C VAL A 11 -49.15 -8.13 -19.35
N THR A 12 -48.55 -9.31 -19.29
CA THR A 12 -47.73 -9.74 -18.15
C THR A 12 -46.27 -9.38 -18.41
N VAL A 13 -45.74 -8.41 -17.66
CA VAL A 13 -44.31 -8.07 -17.66
C VAL A 13 -43.61 -9.02 -16.69
N MET A 14 -42.80 -9.94 -17.22
CA MET A 14 -41.87 -10.74 -16.41
C MET A 14 -40.76 -9.82 -15.91
N ALA A 15 -40.71 -9.56 -14.60
CA ALA A 15 -39.59 -8.88 -13.98
C ALA A 15 -38.36 -9.79 -14.02
N ALA A 16 -37.28 -9.32 -14.64
CA ALA A 16 -35.99 -10.00 -14.60
C ALA A 16 -35.36 -9.82 -13.21
N GLU A 17 -35.03 -10.93 -12.56
CA GLU A 17 -34.30 -10.92 -11.29
C GLU A 17 -32.86 -10.42 -11.47
N PRO A 18 -32.28 -9.72 -10.48
CA PRO A 18 -30.93 -9.19 -10.59
C PRO A 18 -29.90 -10.33 -10.43
N VAL A 19 -29.01 -10.43 -11.41
CA VAL A 19 -27.84 -11.32 -11.36
C VAL A 19 -26.92 -10.87 -10.24
N VAL A 20 -26.80 -11.68 -9.19
CA VAL A 20 -25.91 -11.44 -8.06
C VAL A 20 -24.47 -11.67 -8.51
N ALA A 21 -23.64 -10.63 -8.44
CA ALA A 21 -22.23 -10.68 -8.78
C ALA A 21 -21.44 -11.58 -7.81
N PRO A 22 -20.33 -12.22 -8.23
CA PRO A 22 -19.55 -13.09 -7.37
C PRO A 22 -18.90 -12.25 -6.25
N VAL A 23 -18.97 -12.77 -5.03
CA VAL A 23 -18.38 -12.18 -3.83
C VAL A 23 -17.21 -13.08 -3.40
N ASP A 24 -16.05 -12.49 -3.09
CA ASP A 24 -14.92 -13.23 -2.54
C ASP A 24 -15.13 -13.56 -1.05
N GLN A 25 -14.25 -14.38 -0.46
CA GLN A 25 -14.36 -14.82 0.93
C GLN A 25 -14.27 -13.69 1.97
N ASN A 26 -14.00 -12.46 1.53
CA ASN A 26 -13.92 -11.25 2.35
C ASN A 26 -15.10 -10.29 2.13
N GLY A 27 -16.11 -10.66 1.34
CA GLY A 27 -17.32 -9.85 1.18
C GLY A 27 -17.16 -8.66 0.22
N HIS A 28 -16.05 -8.55 -0.51
CA HIS A 28 -15.84 -7.44 -1.43
C HIS A 28 -16.17 -7.88 -2.86
N SER A 29 -17.21 -7.29 -3.44
CA SER A 29 -17.46 -7.42 -4.87
C SER A 29 -16.40 -6.64 -5.66
N ALA A 30 -15.94 -7.16 -6.80
CA ALA A 30 -15.11 -6.40 -7.74
C ALA A 30 -15.77 -5.07 -8.17
N ALA A 31 -17.10 -4.97 -8.08
CA ALA A 31 -17.85 -3.73 -8.27
C ALA A 31 -17.67 -2.72 -7.12
N ALA A 32 -17.46 -3.18 -5.88
CA ALA A 32 -17.22 -2.31 -4.73
C ALA A 32 -15.83 -1.65 -4.79
N LEU A 33 -14.82 -2.36 -5.31
CA LEU A 33 -13.51 -1.77 -5.62
C LEU A 33 -13.61 -0.70 -6.71
N ARG A 34 -14.44 -0.90 -7.74
CA ARG A 34 -14.72 0.11 -8.78
C ARG A 34 -15.46 1.35 -8.29
N LEU A 35 -16.10 1.30 -7.12
CA LEU A 35 -16.77 2.45 -6.50
C LEU A 35 -15.93 3.10 -5.39
N SER A 36 -14.78 2.51 -5.05
CA SER A 36 -13.86 3.07 -4.08
C SER A 36 -12.92 4.07 -4.75
N SER A 37 -12.70 5.23 -4.10
CA SER A 37 -11.71 6.23 -4.57
C SER A 37 -10.37 5.54 -4.84
N PRO A 38 -9.74 5.74 -6.03
CA PRO A 38 -8.47 5.13 -6.38
C PRO A 38 -7.38 5.34 -5.33
N ILE A 39 -7.41 6.46 -4.62
CA ILE A 39 -6.49 6.78 -3.51
C ILE A 39 -6.50 5.68 -2.43
N ARG A 40 -7.61 4.92 -2.24
CA ARG A 40 -7.65 3.81 -1.29
C ARG A 40 -6.68 2.68 -1.62
N ILE A 41 -6.24 2.53 -2.87
CA ILE A 41 -5.26 1.49 -3.20
C ILE A 41 -3.94 1.73 -2.46
N PHE A 42 -3.53 2.99 -2.28
CA PHE A 42 -2.34 3.35 -1.53
C PHE A 42 -2.46 2.99 -0.06
N LEU A 43 -3.65 3.17 0.56
CA LEU A 43 -3.88 2.70 1.94
C LEU A 43 -3.67 1.18 2.10
N PHE A 44 -4.06 0.39 1.10
CA PHE A 44 -3.81 -1.05 1.12
C PHE A 44 -2.33 -1.37 0.98
N PHE A 45 -1.61 -0.67 0.10
CA PHE A 45 -0.16 -0.80 -0.01
C PHE A 45 0.56 -0.39 1.27
N HIS A 46 0.18 0.74 1.89
CA HIS A 46 0.74 1.19 3.16
C HIS A 46 0.56 0.13 4.25
N LYS A 47 -0.65 -0.44 4.36
CA LYS A 47 -0.92 -1.52 5.32
C LYS A 47 -0.03 -2.75 5.05
N ALA A 48 0.10 -3.15 3.79
CA ALA A 48 0.92 -4.30 3.41
C ALA A 48 2.41 -4.06 3.72
N ILE A 49 2.94 -2.90 3.33
CA ILE A 49 4.33 -2.49 3.56
C ILE A 49 4.63 -2.43 5.06
N ARG A 50 3.77 -1.78 5.86
CA ARG A 50 3.94 -1.74 7.33
C ARG A 50 3.94 -3.13 7.96
N THR A 51 3.06 -4.02 7.49
CA THR A 51 2.99 -5.42 7.96
C THR A 51 4.29 -6.18 7.64
N GLU A 52 4.83 -5.99 6.44
CA GLU A 52 6.07 -6.64 6.04
C GLU A 52 7.28 -6.07 6.79
N LEU A 53 7.36 -4.75 7.00
CA LEU A 53 8.39 -4.10 7.82
C LEU A 53 8.41 -4.64 9.26
N ASP A 54 7.24 -4.80 9.86
CA ASP A 54 7.05 -5.35 11.19
C ASP A 54 7.49 -6.83 11.26
N GLY A 55 7.15 -7.63 10.25
CA GLY A 55 7.64 -9.01 10.10
C GLY A 55 9.16 -9.09 9.94
N LEU A 56 9.73 -8.18 9.15
CA LEU A 56 11.17 -8.07 8.92
C LEU A 56 11.92 -7.75 10.22
N HIS A 57 11.46 -6.73 10.94
CA HIS A 57 12.08 -6.29 12.18
C HIS A 57 12.02 -7.37 13.26
N ARG A 58 10.87 -8.05 13.43
CA ARG A 58 10.76 -9.20 14.34
C ARG A 58 11.76 -10.31 14.02
N THR A 59 11.95 -10.60 12.73
CA THR A 59 12.89 -11.64 12.30
C THR A 59 14.33 -11.24 12.64
N ALA A 60 14.69 -9.96 12.42
CA ALA A 60 16.00 -9.44 12.79
C ALA A 60 16.23 -9.41 14.32
N LEU A 61 15.21 -9.09 15.12
CA LEU A 61 15.27 -9.16 16.58
C LEU A 61 15.44 -10.60 17.08
N ALA A 62 14.74 -11.55 16.48
CA ALA A 62 14.89 -12.96 16.82
C ALA A 62 16.31 -13.46 16.51
N LEU A 63 16.91 -13.01 15.39
CA LEU A 63 18.31 -13.28 15.06
C LEU A 63 19.27 -12.71 16.11
N ALA A 64 18.99 -11.53 16.65
CA ALA A 64 19.83 -10.86 17.65
C ALA A 64 19.69 -11.40 19.07
N THR A 65 18.61 -12.12 19.39
CA THR A 65 18.30 -12.56 20.76
C THR A 65 18.33 -14.08 20.95
N ASN A 66 18.14 -14.88 19.90
CA ASN A 66 18.11 -16.34 19.99
C ASN A 66 19.37 -16.99 19.41
N THR A 67 19.89 -18.02 20.09
CA THR A 67 21.04 -18.82 19.65
C THR A 67 20.69 -19.79 18.51
N SER A 68 19.40 -20.10 18.30
CA SER A 68 18.95 -20.88 17.14
C SER A 68 18.94 -19.97 15.91
N GLY A 69 19.96 -20.11 15.06
CA GLY A 69 20.16 -19.30 13.86
C GLY A 69 18.88 -19.13 13.04
N GLY A 70 18.40 -17.89 12.96
CA GLY A 70 17.35 -17.51 12.03
C GLY A 70 17.83 -17.59 10.58
N ASP A 71 16.89 -17.76 9.65
CA ASP A 71 17.21 -17.87 8.24
C ASP A 71 17.54 -16.50 7.63
N ILE A 72 18.82 -16.15 7.62
CA ILE A 72 19.33 -14.91 7.02
C ILE A 72 19.01 -14.80 5.53
N LYS A 73 18.92 -15.94 4.83
CA LYS A 73 18.58 -15.99 3.41
C LYS A 73 17.11 -15.62 3.22
N GLN A 74 16.22 -16.19 4.03
CA GLN A 74 14.81 -15.78 4.03
C GLN A 74 14.65 -14.30 4.36
N LEU A 75 15.41 -13.77 5.33
CA LEU A 75 15.39 -12.34 5.65
C LEU A 75 15.82 -11.50 4.45
N MET A 76 16.89 -11.90 3.77
CA MET A 76 17.40 -11.22 2.58
C MET A 76 16.39 -11.23 1.43
N GLU A 77 15.71 -12.36 1.18
CA GLU A 77 14.65 -12.46 0.17
C GLU A 77 13.47 -11.53 0.47
N LYS A 78 13.01 -11.50 1.73
CA LYS A 78 11.96 -10.57 2.19
C LYS A 78 12.38 -9.11 2.03
N CYS A 79 13.62 -8.76 2.39
CA CYS A 79 14.16 -7.42 2.18
C CYS A 79 14.13 -7.01 0.70
N HIS A 80 14.56 -7.90 -0.21
CA HIS A 80 14.54 -7.62 -1.65
C HIS A 80 13.13 -7.40 -2.17
N PHE A 81 12.19 -8.25 -1.77
CA PHE A 81 10.79 -8.09 -2.16
C PHE A 81 10.21 -6.78 -1.65
N LEU A 82 10.37 -6.49 -0.36
CA LEU A 82 9.91 -5.25 0.26
C LEU A 82 10.52 -4.01 -0.40
N ARG A 83 11.83 -4.02 -0.66
CA ARG A 83 12.52 -2.93 -1.38
C ARG A 83 11.91 -2.68 -2.75
N SER A 84 11.59 -3.75 -3.48
CA SER A 84 10.98 -3.63 -4.81
C SER A 84 9.60 -2.98 -4.72
N ILE A 85 8.75 -3.45 -3.81
CA ILE A 85 7.40 -2.89 -3.62
C ILE A 85 7.49 -1.43 -3.16
N TYR A 86 8.35 -1.14 -2.19
CA TYR A 86 8.53 0.22 -1.67
C TYR A 86 9.00 1.19 -2.75
N LYS A 87 9.98 0.78 -3.57
CA LYS A 87 10.47 1.59 -4.69
C LYS A 87 9.36 1.91 -5.70
N HIS A 88 8.50 0.93 -6.02
CA HIS A 88 7.38 1.20 -6.94
C HIS A 88 6.35 2.16 -6.34
N HIS A 89 6.12 2.08 -5.03
CA HIS A 89 5.26 3.02 -4.32
C HIS A 89 5.82 4.45 -4.37
N CYS A 90 7.09 4.66 -3.99
CA CYS A 90 7.73 5.97 -4.07
C CYS A 90 7.74 6.53 -5.50
N ASN A 91 8.04 5.68 -6.50
CA ASN A 91 8.00 6.10 -7.90
C ASN A 91 6.60 6.56 -8.34
N ALA A 92 5.54 5.84 -7.95
CA ALA A 92 4.17 6.25 -8.26
C ALA A 92 3.87 7.63 -7.65
N GLU A 93 4.42 7.92 -6.48
CA GLU A 93 4.22 9.20 -5.82
C GLU A 93 5.04 10.32 -6.46
N ASP A 94 6.34 10.12 -6.61
CA ASP A 94 7.27 11.11 -7.14
C ASP A 94 7.01 11.43 -8.62
N GLU A 95 6.59 10.45 -9.42
CA GLU A 95 6.41 10.61 -10.87
C GLU A 95 4.97 10.98 -11.25
N VAL A 96 3.97 10.67 -10.41
CA VAL A 96 2.54 10.86 -10.75
C VAL A 96 1.80 11.69 -9.71
N ILE A 97 1.73 11.23 -8.46
CA ILE A 97 0.86 11.82 -7.44
C ILE A 97 1.33 13.22 -7.04
N PHE A 98 2.60 13.36 -6.66
CA PHE A 98 3.16 14.62 -6.19
C PHE A 98 3.22 15.68 -7.30
N PRO A 99 3.64 15.37 -8.54
CA PRO A 99 3.55 16.34 -9.65
C PRO A 99 2.13 16.82 -9.91
N ALA A 100 1.14 15.91 -9.91
CA ALA A 100 -0.25 16.29 -10.08
C ALA A 100 -0.71 17.21 -8.94
N LEU A 101 -0.38 16.87 -7.70
CA LEU A 101 -0.76 17.65 -6.52
C LEU A 101 -0.08 19.03 -6.51
N ASP A 102 1.20 19.14 -6.89
CA ASP A 102 1.97 20.40 -6.84
C ASP A 102 1.48 21.44 -7.87
N ILE A 103 0.75 21.01 -8.91
CA ILE A 103 0.00 21.92 -9.79
C ILE A 103 -1.09 22.67 -9.00
N ARG A 104 -1.75 22.01 -8.04
CA ARG A 104 -2.92 22.52 -7.30
C ARG A 104 -2.58 23.03 -5.90
N VAL A 105 -1.54 22.49 -5.25
CA VAL A 105 -1.12 22.82 -3.88
C VAL A 105 0.40 22.93 -3.84
N LYS A 106 0.91 24.15 -3.69
CA LYS A 106 2.36 24.40 -3.77
C LYS A 106 3.11 23.90 -2.53
N ASN A 107 4.34 23.43 -2.77
CA ASN A 107 5.35 23.10 -1.76
C ASN A 107 5.01 21.87 -0.90
N VAL A 108 4.19 20.95 -1.41
CA VAL A 108 3.90 19.68 -0.71
C VAL A 108 4.93 18.63 -1.07
N ALA A 109 5.23 18.47 -2.37
CA ALA A 109 5.98 17.35 -2.94
C ALA A 109 7.41 17.17 -2.39
N ARG A 110 8.18 18.25 -2.34
CA ARG A 110 9.64 18.17 -2.16
C ARG A 110 10.07 17.49 -0.86
N THR A 111 9.33 17.69 0.22
CA THR A 111 9.69 17.10 1.52
C THR A 111 9.56 15.58 1.48
N TYR A 112 8.51 15.05 0.85
CA TYR A 112 8.28 13.60 0.75
C TYR A 112 9.32 12.92 -0.15
N SER A 113 9.68 13.53 -1.29
CA SER A 113 10.74 12.99 -2.15
C SER A 113 12.10 12.93 -1.44
N LEU A 114 12.41 13.89 -0.55
CA LEU A 114 13.62 13.83 0.28
C LEU A 114 13.56 12.71 1.33
N GLU A 115 12.38 12.41 1.87
CA GLU A 115 12.19 11.27 2.78
C GLU A 115 12.41 9.95 2.03
N HIS A 116 11.91 9.81 0.79
CA HIS A 116 12.18 8.66 -0.08
C HIS A 116 13.67 8.43 -0.32
N GLU A 117 14.44 9.50 -0.56
CA GLU A 117 15.90 9.41 -0.71
C GLU A 117 16.56 8.92 0.58
N GLY A 118 16.16 9.45 1.74
CA GLY A 118 16.68 9.02 3.04
C GLY A 118 16.38 7.54 3.34
N GLU A 119 15.17 7.09 3.04
CA GLU A 119 14.77 5.70 3.22
C GLU A 119 15.44 4.76 2.23
N SER A 120 15.71 5.25 1.02
CA SER A 120 16.54 4.55 0.05
C SER A 120 17.93 4.27 0.59
N VAL A 121 18.56 5.25 1.24
CA VAL A 121 19.85 5.07 1.91
C VAL A 121 19.75 4.05 3.05
N LEU A 122 18.68 4.04 3.83
CA LEU A 122 18.48 3.04 4.89
C LEU A 122 18.38 1.61 4.32
N PHE A 123 17.68 1.41 3.20
CA PHE A 123 17.68 0.13 2.51
C PHE A 123 19.08 -0.28 2.05
N ASP A 124 19.87 0.65 1.49
CA ASP A 124 21.23 0.36 1.02
C ASP A 124 22.17 -0.03 2.17
N GLN A 125 22.01 0.61 3.34
CA GLN A 125 22.68 0.22 4.58
C GLN A 125 22.27 -1.19 5.02
N LEU A 126 20.97 -1.49 5.02
CA LEU A 126 20.44 -2.81 5.36
C LEU A 126 21.02 -3.91 4.44
N PHE A 127 21.05 -3.68 3.13
CA PHE A 127 21.64 -4.64 2.20
C PHE A 127 23.15 -4.77 2.35
N THR A 128 23.85 -3.70 2.76
CA THR A 128 25.28 -3.76 3.06
C THR A 128 25.55 -4.64 4.27
N LEU A 129 24.74 -4.51 5.33
CA LEU A 129 24.78 -5.42 6.47
C LEU A 129 24.53 -6.86 6.00
N LEU A 130 23.43 -7.12 5.30
CA LEU A 130 23.06 -8.48 4.84
C LEU A 130 24.12 -9.19 3.99
N ARG A 131 25.01 -8.45 3.30
CA ARG A 131 26.11 -9.00 2.50
C ARG A 131 27.43 -9.14 3.27
N SER A 132 27.53 -8.61 4.49
CA SER A 132 28.78 -8.59 5.23
C SER A 132 29.24 -9.99 5.66
N ASP A 133 30.52 -10.28 5.47
CA ASP A 133 31.12 -11.56 5.84
C ASP A 133 31.52 -11.54 7.33
N MET A 134 30.99 -12.51 8.06
CA MET A 134 30.63 -12.44 9.49
C MET A 134 31.80 -12.65 10.46
N LYS A 135 32.66 -11.64 10.67
CA LYS A 135 33.77 -11.75 11.67
C LYS A 135 33.33 -11.58 13.13
N ASN A 136 32.18 -10.94 13.40
CA ASN A 136 31.61 -10.78 14.74
C ASN A 136 30.08 -10.96 14.69
N GLU A 137 29.64 -12.19 14.93
CA GLU A 137 28.25 -12.62 14.73
C GLU A 137 27.24 -11.78 15.55
N GLU A 138 27.57 -11.49 16.81
CA GLU A 138 26.66 -10.83 17.74
C GLU A 138 26.54 -9.32 17.51
N SER A 139 27.63 -8.62 17.17
CA SER A 139 27.56 -7.18 16.85
C SER A 139 26.72 -6.95 15.61
N TYR A 140 26.97 -7.75 14.58
CA TYR A 140 26.25 -7.69 13.32
C TYR A 140 24.74 -7.93 13.48
N LYS A 141 24.33 -8.97 14.21
CA LYS A 141 22.89 -9.27 14.41
C LYS A 141 22.17 -8.11 15.09
N ARG A 142 22.82 -7.46 16.07
CA ARG A 142 22.27 -6.26 16.72
C ARG A 142 22.19 -5.06 15.79
N GLU A 143 23.20 -4.84 14.95
CA GLU A 143 23.18 -3.79 13.94
C GLU A 143 22.08 -4.03 12.91
N LEU A 144 21.87 -5.27 12.48
CA LEU A 144 20.78 -5.66 11.59
C LEU A 144 19.40 -5.39 12.21
N ALA A 145 19.22 -5.76 13.48
CA ALA A 145 18.00 -5.46 14.23
C ALA A 145 17.76 -3.95 14.38
N SER A 146 18.82 -3.18 14.66
CA SER A 146 18.74 -1.72 14.75
C SER A 146 18.38 -1.08 13.40
N CYS A 147 19.01 -1.50 12.31
CA CYS A 147 18.77 -0.98 10.97
C CYS A 147 17.34 -1.27 10.49
N THR A 148 16.85 -2.50 10.68
CA THR A 148 15.45 -2.85 10.36
C THR A 148 14.44 -2.07 11.20
N GLY A 149 14.74 -1.78 12.47
CA GLY A 149 13.89 -0.95 13.33
C GLY A 149 13.86 0.52 12.89
N ALA A 150 15.01 1.08 12.49
CA ALA A 150 15.09 2.42 11.91
C ALA A 150 14.28 2.53 10.61
N LEU A 151 14.39 1.53 9.73
CA LEU A 151 13.62 1.46 8.49
C LEU A 151 12.12 1.37 8.76
N GLN A 152 11.69 0.51 9.69
CA GLN A 152 10.28 0.40 10.10
C GLN A 152 9.75 1.73 10.60
N THR A 153 10.50 2.40 11.47
CA THR A 153 10.08 3.67 12.06
C THR A 153 9.96 4.76 11.01
N SER A 154 10.99 4.93 10.15
CA SER A 154 11.00 5.95 9.10
C SER A 154 9.80 5.80 8.17
N ILE A 155 9.65 4.63 7.53
CA ILE A 155 8.62 4.40 6.52
C ILE A 155 7.22 4.46 7.14
N SER A 156 7.04 3.94 8.36
CA SER A 156 5.74 4.02 9.02
C SER A 156 5.34 5.47 9.31
N GLN A 157 6.29 6.31 9.71
CA GLN A 157 6.06 7.73 9.96
C GLN A 157 5.82 8.50 8.66
N HIS A 158 6.61 8.24 7.61
CA HIS A 158 6.41 8.76 6.25
C HIS A 158 4.97 8.52 5.79
N MET A 159 4.54 7.26 5.78
CA MET A 159 3.19 6.88 5.35
C MET A 159 2.08 7.50 6.20
N SER A 160 2.31 7.68 7.51
CA SER A 160 1.34 8.36 8.37
C SER A 160 1.20 9.84 8.00
N LYS A 161 2.31 10.52 7.67
CA LYS A 161 2.26 11.92 7.20
C LYS A 161 1.47 12.01 5.89
N GLU A 162 1.66 11.09 4.95
CA GLU A 162 0.90 11.08 3.70
C GLU A 162 -0.58 10.85 3.91
N GLU A 163 -0.94 9.89 4.76
CA GLU A 163 -2.33 9.60 5.10
C GLU A 163 -3.03 10.79 5.77
N GLU A 164 -2.31 11.53 6.61
CA GLU A 164 -2.82 12.70 7.34
C GLU A 164 -2.83 13.99 6.50
N GLN A 165 -1.91 14.14 5.54
CA GLN A 165 -1.68 15.42 4.86
C GLN A 165 -1.92 15.33 3.35
N VAL A 166 -1.38 14.31 2.68
CA VAL A 166 -1.45 14.17 1.21
C VAL A 166 -2.81 13.63 0.78
N PHE A 167 -3.29 12.55 1.39
CA PHE A 167 -4.52 11.88 0.95
C PHE A 167 -5.80 12.73 1.14
N PRO A 168 -5.94 13.57 2.17
CA PRO A 168 -7.02 14.55 2.23
C PRO A 168 -6.97 15.54 1.08
N LEU A 169 -5.78 16.07 0.74
CA LEU A 169 -5.63 17.00 -0.38
C LEU A 169 -5.98 16.34 -1.71
N LEU A 170 -5.57 15.10 -1.94
CA LEU A 170 -5.94 14.38 -3.16
C LEU A 170 -7.45 14.20 -3.28
N ARG A 171 -8.14 13.87 -2.18
CA ARG A 171 -9.61 13.75 -2.16
C ARG A 171 -10.33 15.08 -2.33
N GLU A 172 -9.76 16.16 -1.81
CA GLU A 172 -10.35 17.51 -1.91
C GLU A 172 -10.13 18.10 -3.31
N LYS A 173 -8.93 17.92 -3.87
CA LYS A 173 -8.51 18.62 -5.08
C LYS A 173 -8.84 17.86 -6.35
N PHE A 174 -9.00 16.54 -6.34
CA PHE A 174 -9.21 15.72 -7.54
C PHE A 174 -10.55 15.01 -7.51
N SER A 175 -11.26 15.06 -8.64
CA SER A 175 -12.51 14.32 -8.82
C SER A 175 -12.25 12.81 -8.86
N PHE A 176 -13.32 12.01 -8.68
CA PHE A 176 -13.21 10.56 -8.79
C PHE A 176 -12.72 10.09 -10.16
N GLU A 177 -13.12 10.78 -11.23
CA GLU A 177 -12.70 10.48 -12.60
C GLU A 177 -11.24 10.85 -12.83
N GLU A 178 -10.78 11.99 -12.30
CA GLU A 178 -9.38 12.41 -12.37
C GLU A 178 -8.46 11.46 -11.59
N GLN A 179 -8.92 10.87 -10.49
CA GLN A 179 -8.14 9.88 -9.75
C GLN A 179 -7.98 8.55 -10.52
N HIS A 180 -8.80 8.30 -11.54
CA HIS A 180 -8.77 7.06 -12.34
C HIS A 180 -7.94 7.18 -13.63
N HIS A 181 -7.50 8.38 -14.02
CA HIS A 181 -6.80 8.66 -15.27
C HIS A 181 -5.40 9.23 -14.99
#